data_AF-X0YNP0-F1
#
_entry.id   AF-X0YNP0-F1
#
_cell.length_a   1.000
_cell.length_b   1.000
_cell.length_c   1.000
_cell.angle_alpha   90.00
_cell.angle_beta   90.00
_cell.angle_gamma   90.00
#
_symmetry.space_group_name_H-M   'P 1'
#
loop_
_entity.id
_entity.type
_entity.pdbx_description
1 polymer ?
#
loop_
_entity_poly.entity_id
_entity_poly.type
_entity_poly.pdbx_seq_one_letter_code
_entity_poly.pdbx_strand_id
1 'polypeptide(L)'
;TDGLQMDILRMIAGNAASTLFTVGDPKQSIYSFRGADVTIFNEFIARVNVDFKTLKKNYRSTPSLIKFVNHTFGRIMGKDDGVEPFEAQYADMKPHRENNHSCPGVEVVVFESDNADDRRRAEADFIARRVMELKEKYGFSFGDMALIMRKGTKTRPYEEMFLSKNIPFVNLTSGDPFKSAEAYDCANLLGWLCEPNDPALFCAVLLSPFFHVGHEVLHGIRLIAGSAGEIPKAFLYNEKLIHHPW
;
A
#
# COMPACT_ATOMS: atom_id res chain seq x y z
N THR A 1 9.64 -4.11 -13.02
CA THR A 1 10.39 -5.34 -12.76
C THR A 1 11.82 -4.95 -12.49
N ASP A 2 12.47 -5.55 -11.50
CA ASP A 2 13.90 -5.37 -11.25
C ASP A 2 14.73 -6.47 -11.94
N GLY A 3 16.07 -6.35 -11.92
CA GLY A 3 16.96 -7.29 -12.60
C GLY A 3 16.84 -8.73 -12.09
N LEU A 4 16.70 -8.93 -10.78
CA LEU A 4 16.58 -10.26 -10.18
C LEU A 4 15.29 -10.96 -10.63
N GLN A 5 14.18 -10.22 -10.64
CA GLN A 5 12.90 -10.73 -11.13
C GLN A 5 12.99 -11.15 -12.60
N MET A 6 13.72 -10.41 -13.43
CA MET A 6 13.94 -10.76 -14.83
C MET A 6 14.76 -12.03 -15.01
N ASP A 7 15.77 -12.26 -14.17
CA ASP A 7 16.57 -13.48 -14.20
C ASP A 7 15.74 -14.70 -13.79
N ILE A 8 14.90 -14.57 -12.75
CA ILE A 8 13.94 -15.62 -12.37
C ILE A 8 12.99 -15.94 -13.52
N LEU A 9 12.43 -14.91 -14.20
CA LEU A 9 11.55 -15.11 -15.34
C LEU A 9 12.25 -15.83 -16.49
N ARG A 10 13.52 -15.51 -16.77
CA ARG A 10 14.32 -16.20 -17.80
C ARG A 10 14.57 -17.66 -17.44
N MET A 11 14.84 -17.96 -16.17
CA MET A 11 15.03 -19.34 -15.71
C MET A 11 13.75 -20.18 -15.86
N ILE A 12 12.58 -19.57 -15.61
CA ILE A 12 11.29 -20.27 -15.70
C ILE A 12 10.84 -20.42 -17.16
N ALA A 13 10.92 -19.36 -17.97
CA ALA A 13 10.42 -19.34 -19.33
C ALA A 13 11.39 -19.96 -20.36
N GLY A 14 12.65 -20.18 -19.97
CA GLY A 14 13.73 -20.60 -20.86
C GLY A 14 14.15 -19.53 -21.85
N ASN A 15 15.26 -19.76 -22.56
CA ASN A 15 15.87 -18.76 -23.46
C ASN A 15 14.97 -18.33 -24.63
N ALA A 16 14.05 -19.19 -25.06
CA ALA A 16 13.11 -18.88 -26.14
C ALA A 16 11.89 -18.09 -25.69
N ALA A 17 11.63 -18.01 -24.37
CA ALA A 17 10.49 -17.33 -23.75
C ALA A 17 9.13 -17.63 -24.42
N SER A 18 8.97 -18.82 -25.01
CA SER A 18 7.83 -19.15 -25.88
C SER A 18 6.50 -19.24 -25.15
N THR A 19 6.54 -19.38 -23.82
CA THR A 19 5.37 -19.42 -22.93
C THR A 19 5.17 -18.12 -22.14
N LEU A 20 6.07 -17.14 -22.32
CA LEU A 20 6.04 -15.92 -21.54
C LEU A 20 5.01 -14.94 -22.13
N PHE A 21 4.01 -14.61 -21.33
CA PHE A 21 3.03 -13.56 -21.64
C PHE A 21 3.15 -12.45 -20.59
N THR A 22 3.51 -11.25 -21.03
CA THR A 22 3.64 -10.08 -20.15
C THR A 22 2.63 -9.01 -20.52
N VAL A 23 2.13 -8.32 -19.50
CA VAL A 23 1.26 -7.15 -19.65
C VAL A 23 1.79 -6.03 -18.78
N GLY A 24 1.76 -4.81 -19.30
CA GLY A 24 2.24 -3.64 -18.59
C GLY A 24 1.87 -2.36 -19.31
N ASP A 25 1.91 -1.26 -18.56
CA ASP A 25 1.81 0.09 -19.09
C ASP A 25 3.06 0.86 -18.63
N PRO A 26 4.01 1.16 -19.53
CA PRO A 26 5.20 1.93 -19.18
C PRO A 26 4.87 3.27 -18.51
N LYS A 27 3.75 3.90 -18.86
CA LYS A 27 3.28 5.17 -18.26
C LYS A 27 2.89 5.04 -16.79
N GLN A 28 2.70 3.82 -16.30
CA GLN A 28 2.36 3.52 -14.89
C GLN A 28 3.55 3.00 -14.09
N SER A 29 4.77 3.10 -14.64
CA SER A 29 6.00 2.78 -13.90
C SER A 29 6.27 3.85 -12.83
N ILE A 30 5.76 3.62 -11.62
CA ILE A 30 5.89 4.56 -10.47
C ILE A 30 6.84 4.03 -9.37
N TYR A 31 7.51 2.90 -9.60
CA TYR A 31 8.34 2.20 -8.60
C TYR A 31 9.85 2.27 -8.89
N SER A 32 10.32 3.29 -9.62
CA SER A 32 11.75 3.47 -9.92
C SER A 32 12.62 3.52 -8.65
N PHE A 33 12.09 4.10 -7.57
CA PHE A 33 12.75 4.14 -6.25
C PHE A 33 12.98 2.75 -5.61
N ARG A 34 12.36 1.69 -6.13
CA ARG A 34 12.57 0.29 -5.68
C ARG A 34 13.45 -0.50 -6.65
N GLY A 35 14.19 0.18 -7.54
CA GLY A 35 15.06 -0.48 -8.52
C GLY A 35 14.32 -1.06 -9.72
N ALA A 36 13.05 -0.69 -9.93
CA ALA A 36 12.36 -1.01 -11.17
C ALA A 36 12.98 -0.21 -12.31
N ASP A 37 13.51 -0.93 -13.31
CA ASP A 37 14.17 -0.33 -14.46
C ASP A 37 13.42 -0.72 -15.74
N VAL A 38 12.90 0.29 -16.43
CA VAL A 38 12.15 0.12 -17.68
C VAL A 38 13.09 -0.32 -18.81
N THR A 39 14.38 0.00 -18.73
CA THR A 39 15.38 -0.38 -19.73
C THR A 39 15.58 -1.89 -19.79
N ILE A 40 15.62 -2.57 -18.64
CA ILE A 40 15.78 -4.04 -18.57
C ILE A 40 14.60 -4.73 -19.26
N PHE A 41 13.39 -4.21 -19.06
CA PHE A 41 12.20 -4.72 -19.75
C PHE A 41 12.27 -4.47 -21.26
N ASN A 42 12.64 -3.26 -21.68
CA ASN A 42 12.77 -2.92 -23.10
C ASN A 42 13.86 -3.75 -23.81
N GLU A 43 15.00 -3.95 -23.17
CA GLU A 43 16.07 -4.83 -23.66
C GLU A 43 15.62 -6.28 -23.80
N PHE A 44 14.86 -6.78 -22.82
CA PHE A 44 14.32 -8.13 -22.90
C PHE A 44 13.39 -8.26 -24.11
N ILE A 45 12.43 -7.34 -24.26
CA ILE A 45 11.51 -7.30 -25.40
C ILE A 45 12.26 -7.21 -26.73
N ALA A 46 13.35 -6.44 -26.81
CA ALA A 46 14.15 -6.35 -28.03
C ALA A 46 14.88 -7.66 -28.38
N ARG A 47 15.20 -8.50 -27.38
CA ARG A 47 15.90 -9.78 -27.56
C ARG A 47 14.96 -10.95 -27.89
N VAL A 48 13.68 -10.84 -27.53
CA VAL A 48 12.68 -11.88 -27.83
C VAL A 48 11.80 -11.44 -29.01
N ASN A 49 11.65 -12.29 -30.02
CA ASN A 49 10.77 -12.00 -31.16
C ASN A 49 9.29 -12.14 -30.72
N VAL A 50 8.74 -11.07 -30.13
CA VAL A 50 7.40 -11.08 -29.52
C VAL A 50 6.36 -10.37 -30.39
N ASP A 51 5.14 -10.92 -30.41
CA ASP A 51 3.96 -10.25 -30.94
C ASP A 51 3.53 -9.13 -29.98
N PHE A 52 3.92 -7.90 -30.26
CA PHE A 52 3.60 -6.74 -29.43
C PHE A 52 2.24 -6.14 -29.79
N LYS A 53 1.29 -6.14 -28.84
CA LYS A 53 -0.05 -5.57 -29.03
C LYS A 53 -0.34 -4.43 -28.07
N THR A 54 -0.71 -3.28 -28.63
CA THR A 54 -1.11 -2.10 -27.84
C THR A 54 -2.62 -2.02 -27.68
N LEU A 55 -3.10 -2.03 -26.43
CA LEU A 55 -4.51 -1.82 -26.10
C LEU A 55 -4.80 -0.32 -25.87
N LYS A 56 -5.41 0.33 -26.87
CA LYS A 56 -5.72 1.78 -26.81
C LYS A 56 -7.08 2.11 -26.21
N LYS A 57 -7.97 1.13 -26.10
CA LYS A 57 -9.37 1.34 -25.70
C LYS A 57 -9.50 1.26 -24.19
N ASN A 58 -9.95 2.35 -23.57
CA ASN A 58 -10.16 2.46 -22.13
C ASN A 58 -11.63 2.15 -21.78
N TYR A 59 -11.84 1.07 -21.04
CA TYR A 59 -13.16 0.60 -20.61
C TYR A 59 -13.56 1.09 -19.22
N ARG A 60 -12.64 1.77 -18.49
CA ARG A 60 -12.80 2.14 -17.08
C ARG A 60 -13.34 3.55 -16.92
N SER A 61 -12.79 4.50 -17.67
CA SER A 61 -12.96 5.94 -17.44
C SER A 61 -13.93 6.58 -18.43
N THR A 62 -14.52 7.69 -18.01
CA THR A 62 -15.43 8.50 -18.83
C THR A 62 -14.68 9.25 -19.94
N PRO A 63 -15.35 9.64 -21.03
CA PRO A 63 -14.75 10.44 -22.09
C PRO A 63 -14.13 11.76 -21.61
N SER A 64 -14.75 12.42 -20.62
CA SER A 64 -14.27 13.69 -20.05
C SER A 64 -12.91 13.53 -19.37
N LEU A 65 -12.75 12.50 -18.53
CA LEU A 65 -11.47 12.19 -17.88
C LEU A 65 -10.41 11.80 -18.90
N ILE A 66 -10.73 10.95 -19.88
CA ILE A 66 -9.78 10.54 -20.92
C ILE A 66 -9.32 11.74 -21.75
N LYS A 67 -10.24 12.65 -22.12
CA LYS A 67 -9.90 13.87 -22.85
C LYS A 67 -8.94 14.76 -22.06
N PHE A 68 -9.21 14.97 -20.77
CA PHE A 68 -8.32 15.74 -19.90
C PHE A 68 -6.93 15.10 -19.79
N VAL A 69 -6.87 13.79 -19.54
CA VAL A 69 -5.61 13.05 -19.41
C VAL A 69 -4.79 13.09 -20.70
N ASN A 70 -5.41 12.83 -21.87
CA ASN A 70 -4.72 12.90 -23.16
C ASN A 70 -4.19 14.32 -23.45
N HIS A 71 -4.97 15.35 -23.11
CA HIS A 71 -4.57 16.74 -23.31
C HIS A 71 -3.39 17.15 -22.42
N THR A 72 -3.46 16.84 -21.13
CA THR A 72 -2.46 17.24 -20.13
C THR A 72 -1.15 16.46 -20.32
N PHE A 73 -1.22 15.12 -20.35
CA PHE A 73 -0.01 14.30 -20.43
C PHE A 73 0.59 14.25 -21.83
N GLY A 74 -0.19 14.45 -22.89
CA GLY A 74 0.35 14.63 -24.24
C GLY A 74 1.25 15.86 -24.38
N ARG A 75 1.13 16.85 -23.49
CA ARG A 75 2.02 18.03 -23.44
C ARG A 75 3.18 17.85 -22.48
N ILE A 76 2.96 17.21 -21.34
CA ILE A 76 3.98 17.05 -20.28
C ILE A 76 4.99 15.95 -20.63
N MET A 77 4.51 14.80 -21.13
CA MET A 77 5.36 13.64 -21.44
C MET A 77 5.88 13.64 -22.88
N GLY A 78 5.39 14.55 -23.73
CA GLY A 78 5.73 14.60 -25.15
C GLY A 78 5.13 13.48 -25.99
N LYS A 79 5.10 13.69 -27.31
CA LYS A 79 4.67 12.72 -28.33
C LYS A 79 5.76 12.44 -29.39
N ASP A 80 6.88 13.16 -29.34
CA ASP A 80 7.92 13.17 -30.37
C ASP A 80 9.20 12.43 -29.94
N ASP A 81 10.02 12.08 -30.94
CA ASP A 81 11.16 11.14 -30.93
C ASP A 81 12.40 11.54 -30.10
N GLY A 82 12.27 12.49 -29.17
CA GLY A 82 13.35 12.97 -28.29
C GLY A 82 13.32 12.39 -26.87
N VAL A 83 12.52 11.35 -26.65
CA VAL A 83 12.32 10.73 -25.35
C VAL A 83 13.51 9.83 -25.03
N GLU A 84 14.15 10.07 -23.88
CA GLU A 84 15.26 9.24 -23.41
C GLU A 84 14.82 7.76 -23.31
N PRO A 85 15.72 6.78 -23.49
CA PRO A 85 15.35 5.35 -23.57
C PRO A 85 14.58 4.79 -22.36
N PHE A 86 14.64 5.51 -21.22
CA PHE A 86 14.00 5.16 -19.96
C PHE A 86 12.63 5.83 -19.74
N GLU A 87 12.22 6.75 -20.62
CA GLU A 87 10.97 7.48 -20.51
C GLU A 87 9.86 6.85 -21.36
N ALA A 88 8.65 6.79 -20.79
CA ALA A 88 7.49 6.23 -21.48
C ALA A 88 6.86 7.27 -22.42
N GLN A 89 6.78 6.97 -23.71
CA GLN A 89 6.05 7.81 -24.67
C GLN A 89 4.56 7.84 -24.39
N TYR A 90 3.94 9.01 -24.54
CA TYR A 90 2.51 9.14 -24.32
C TYR A 90 1.69 8.71 -25.54
N ALA A 91 0.99 7.58 -25.41
CA ALA A 91 -0.02 7.15 -26.36
C ALA A 91 -1.44 7.51 -25.90
N ASP A 92 -2.19 8.19 -26.77
CA ASP A 92 -3.59 8.57 -26.52
C ASP A 92 -4.49 7.36 -26.29
N MET A 93 -5.36 7.47 -25.30
CA MET A 93 -6.41 6.48 -25.02
C MET A 93 -7.73 6.87 -25.69
N LYS A 94 -8.51 5.86 -26.11
CA LYS A 94 -9.86 6.05 -26.64
C LYS A 94 -10.89 5.58 -25.62
N PRO A 95 -11.83 6.43 -25.16
CA PRO A 95 -12.86 6.00 -24.24
C PRO A 95 -13.80 4.99 -24.93
N HIS A 96 -14.22 3.97 -24.20
CA HIS A 96 -15.32 3.09 -24.61
C HIS A 96 -16.65 3.46 -23.96
N ARG A 97 -16.61 3.98 -22.72
CA ARG A 97 -17.80 4.34 -21.97
C ARG A 97 -18.47 5.56 -22.60
N GLU A 98 -19.79 5.59 -22.51
CA GLU A 98 -20.58 6.78 -22.79
C GLU A 98 -20.57 7.72 -21.59
N ASN A 99 -20.85 9.00 -21.83
CA ASN A 99 -20.85 10.01 -20.79
C ASN A 99 -22.25 10.14 -20.19
N ASN A 100 -22.63 9.19 -19.33
CA ASN A 100 -24.00 9.05 -18.82
C ASN A 100 -24.17 9.60 -17.39
N HIS A 101 -23.28 10.48 -16.95
CA HIS A 101 -23.32 11.06 -15.61
C HIS A 101 -23.66 12.56 -15.68
N SER A 102 -24.50 13.02 -14.76
CA SER A 102 -24.91 14.42 -14.62
C SER A 102 -23.89 15.28 -13.86
N CYS A 103 -22.86 14.66 -13.28
CA CYS A 103 -21.81 15.35 -12.54
C CYS A 103 -20.75 15.97 -13.48
N PRO A 104 -20.07 17.05 -13.05
CA PRO A 104 -18.88 17.54 -13.74
C PRO A 104 -17.84 16.43 -13.91
N GLY A 105 -17.18 16.38 -15.07
CA GLY A 105 -16.25 15.29 -15.40
C GLY A 105 -14.88 15.43 -14.73
N VAL A 106 -14.28 16.62 -14.83
CA VAL A 106 -12.98 16.94 -14.21
C VAL A 106 -13.07 18.37 -13.69
N GLU A 107 -12.68 18.58 -12.44
CA GLU A 107 -12.59 19.88 -11.78
C GLU A 107 -11.15 20.15 -11.35
N VAL A 108 -10.67 21.36 -11.60
CA VAL A 108 -9.36 21.82 -11.14
C VAL A 108 -9.61 23.00 -10.21
N VAL A 109 -9.22 22.83 -8.95
CA VAL A 109 -9.46 23.82 -7.89
C VAL A 109 -8.11 24.22 -7.32
N VAL A 110 -7.88 25.53 -7.24
CA VAL A 110 -6.62 26.11 -6.78
C VAL A 110 -6.89 26.83 -5.46
N PHE A 111 -6.06 26.55 -4.46
CA PHE A 111 -6.10 27.20 -3.15
C PHE A 111 -4.87 28.09 -3.01
N GLU A 112 -5.09 29.38 -2.83
CA GLU A 112 -4.04 30.37 -2.65
C GLU A 112 -4.01 30.85 -1.19
N SER A 113 -2.82 30.83 -0.59
CA SER A 113 -2.51 31.42 0.70
C SER A 113 -1.00 31.41 0.88
N ASP A 114 -0.45 32.37 1.62
CA ASP A 114 0.98 32.44 1.93
C ASP A 114 1.42 31.30 2.87
N ASN A 115 0.48 30.72 3.63
CA ASN A 115 0.74 29.65 4.58
C ASN A 115 0.31 28.29 4.03
N ALA A 116 1.23 27.32 4.04
CA ALA A 116 0.98 25.97 3.53
C ALA A 116 -0.07 25.17 4.33
N ASP A 117 -0.21 25.44 5.62
CA ASP A 117 -1.20 24.79 6.48
C ASP A 117 -2.60 25.38 6.25
N ASP A 118 -2.69 26.68 6.00
CA ASP A 118 -3.95 27.34 5.62
C ASP A 118 -4.46 26.82 4.28
N ARG A 119 -3.57 26.67 3.28
CA ARG A 119 -3.92 26.04 1.99
C ARG A 119 -4.48 24.63 2.19
N ARG A 120 -3.85 23.81 3.04
CA ARG A 120 -4.34 22.43 3.31
C ARG A 120 -5.68 22.41 4.06
N ARG A 121 -5.89 23.34 4.99
CA ARG A 121 -7.19 23.45 5.68
C ARG A 121 -8.31 23.85 4.73
N ALA A 122 -8.05 24.82 3.85
CA ALA A 122 -9.00 25.23 2.82
C ALA A 122 -9.30 24.10 1.83
N GLU A 123 -8.26 23.37 1.40
CA GLU A 123 -8.41 22.18 0.54
C GLU A 123 -9.24 21.09 1.23
N ALA A 124 -8.93 20.76 2.49
CA ALA A 124 -9.66 19.74 3.25
C ALA A 124 -11.14 20.08 3.43
N ASP A 125 -11.46 21.34 3.79
CA ASP A 125 -12.86 21.79 3.91
C ASP A 125 -13.58 21.70 2.56
N PHE A 126 -12.94 22.16 1.47
CA PHE A 126 -13.53 22.08 0.13
C PHE A 126 -13.81 20.64 -0.27
N ILE A 127 -12.85 19.73 -0.09
CA ILE A 127 -13.02 18.32 -0.43
C ILE A 127 -14.16 17.69 0.38
N ALA A 128 -14.22 17.96 1.69
CA ALA A 128 -15.29 17.42 2.54
C ALA A 128 -16.67 17.93 2.09
N ARG A 129 -16.80 19.21 1.72
CA ARG A 129 -18.04 19.75 1.12
C ARG A 129 -18.35 19.11 -0.22
N ARG A 130 -17.34 18.91 -1.08
CA ARG A 130 -17.54 18.32 -2.41
C ARG A 130 -17.97 16.85 -2.32
N VAL A 131 -17.40 16.08 -1.40
CA VAL A 131 -17.81 14.69 -1.12
C VAL A 131 -19.28 14.63 -0.73
N MET A 132 -19.73 15.52 0.18
CA MET A 132 -21.15 15.59 0.56
C MET A 132 -22.04 15.99 -0.62
N GLU A 133 -21.65 16.97 -1.42
CA GLU A 133 -22.40 17.35 -2.62
C GLU A 133 -22.51 16.19 -3.62
N LEU A 134 -21.42 15.45 -3.85
CA LEU A 134 -21.42 14.27 -4.72
C LEU A 134 -22.40 13.19 -4.23
N LYS A 135 -22.48 12.99 -2.92
CA LYS A 135 -23.44 12.07 -2.31
C LYS A 135 -24.88 12.57 -2.43
N GLU A 136 -25.15 13.79 -2.00
CA GLU A 136 -26.51 14.32 -1.85
C GLU A 136 -27.15 14.69 -3.18
N LYS A 137 -26.40 15.32 -4.08
CA LYS A 137 -26.92 15.84 -5.35
C LYS A 137 -26.83 14.83 -6.49
N TYR A 138 -25.78 14.02 -6.51
CA TYR A 138 -25.50 13.09 -7.62
C TYR A 138 -25.67 11.61 -7.24
N GLY A 139 -25.98 11.31 -5.97
CA GLY A 139 -26.35 9.97 -5.52
C GLY A 139 -25.18 8.99 -5.35
N PHE A 140 -23.93 9.46 -5.32
CA PHE A 140 -22.78 8.60 -5.10
C PHE A 140 -22.71 8.09 -3.65
N SER A 141 -22.23 6.87 -3.47
CA SER A 141 -21.91 6.37 -2.13
C SER A 141 -20.52 6.82 -1.70
N PHE A 142 -20.25 6.85 -0.39
CA PHE A 142 -18.90 7.17 0.11
C PHE A 142 -17.86 6.14 -0.38
N GLY A 143 -18.27 4.88 -0.58
CA GLY A 143 -17.41 3.81 -1.10
C GLY A 143 -17.00 4.00 -2.57
N ASP A 144 -17.68 4.87 -3.32
CA ASP A 144 -17.32 5.21 -4.70
C ASP A 144 -16.22 6.27 -4.80
N MET A 145 -15.80 6.84 -3.66
CA MET A 145 -14.90 8.00 -3.59
C MET A 145 -13.54 7.61 -3.01
N ALA A 146 -12.47 8.11 -3.63
CA ALA A 146 -11.11 7.92 -3.16
C ALA A 146 -10.37 9.27 -3.12
N LEU A 147 -9.75 9.57 -1.97
CA LEU A 147 -8.81 10.68 -1.84
C LEU A 147 -7.39 10.15 -2.03
N ILE A 148 -6.75 10.51 -3.15
CA ILE A 148 -5.40 10.07 -3.48
C ILE A 148 -4.42 11.20 -3.20
N MET A 149 -3.42 10.93 -2.36
CA MET A 149 -2.38 11.89 -1.99
C MET A 149 -1.01 11.39 -2.43
N ARG A 150 -0.12 12.31 -2.80
CA ARG A 150 1.28 11.96 -3.14
C ARG A 150 2.03 11.35 -1.96
N LYS A 151 1.77 11.84 -0.74
CA LYS A 151 2.42 11.36 0.49
C LYS A 151 1.40 11.32 1.63
N GLY A 152 1.24 10.16 2.26
CA GLY A 152 0.30 9.94 3.37
C GLY A 152 0.72 10.53 4.73
N THR A 153 1.69 11.45 4.78
CA THR A 153 2.22 11.97 6.05
C THR A 153 1.43 13.14 6.64
N LYS A 154 0.50 13.75 5.88
CA LYS A 154 -0.25 14.94 6.29
C LYS A 154 -1.76 14.76 6.07
N THR A 155 -2.30 13.63 6.48
CA THR A 155 -3.73 13.28 6.30
C THR A 155 -4.65 13.93 7.35
N ARG A 156 -4.10 14.26 8.53
CA ARG A 156 -4.86 14.75 9.68
C ARG A 156 -5.88 15.88 9.38
N PRO A 157 -5.56 16.94 8.62
CA PRO A 157 -6.56 17.97 8.31
C PRO A 157 -7.78 17.44 7.53
N TYR A 158 -7.59 16.46 6.65
CA TYR A 158 -8.67 15.85 5.89
C TYR A 158 -9.50 14.92 6.78
N GLU A 159 -8.85 14.13 7.64
CA GLU A 159 -9.51 13.27 8.62
C GLU A 159 -10.37 14.08 9.61
N GLU A 160 -9.84 15.17 10.16
CA GLU A 160 -10.57 16.07 11.04
C GLU A 160 -11.80 16.67 10.36
N MET A 161 -11.68 17.09 9.09
CA MET A 161 -12.83 17.59 8.32
C MET A 161 -13.86 16.51 8.02
N PHE A 162 -13.42 15.30 7.69
CA PHE A 162 -14.33 14.18 7.44
C PHE A 162 -15.07 13.78 8.71
N LEU A 163 -14.38 13.67 9.85
CA LEU A 163 -15.00 13.44 11.15
C LEU A 163 -16.01 14.54 11.50
N SER A 164 -15.65 15.82 11.29
CA SER A 164 -16.54 16.95 11.60
C SER A 164 -17.85 16.95 10.79
N LYS A 165 -17.85 16.33 9.60
CA LYS A 165 -19.02 16.21 8.71
C LYS A 165 -19.66 14.82 8.74
N ASN A 166 -19.27 13.95 9.67
CA ASN A 166 -19.71 12.55 9.75
C ASN A 166 -19.53 11.78 8.42
N ILE A 167 -18.44 12.05 7.71
CA ILE A 167 -18.06 11.33 6.50
C ILE A 167 -17.28 10.08 6.93
N PRO A 168 -17.77 8.86 6.65
CA PRO A 168 -17.02 7.64 6.94
C PRO A 168 -15.84 7.53 5.96
N PHE A 169 -14.66 7.19 6.48
CA PHE A 169 -13.46 7.00 5.67
C PHE A 169 -12.58 5.88 6.22
N VAL A 170 -11.72 5.35 5.35
CA VAL A 170 -10.65 4.42 5.71
C VAL A 170 -9.33 5.03 5.26
N ASN A 171 -8.41 5.26 6.20
CA ASN A 171 -7.07 5.67 5.86
C ASN A 171 -6.19 4.44 5.60
N LEU A 172 -5.80 4.21 4.34
CA LEU A 172 -4.92 3.09 3.97
C LEU A 172 -3.44 3.34 4.26
N THR A 173 -3.09 4.55 4.73
CA THR A 173 -1.74 4.93 5.13
C THR A 173 -1.55 4.96 6.65
N SER A 174 -2.63 4.88 7.43
CA SER A 174 -2.52 4.71 8.88
C SER A 174 -1.89 3.35 9.20
N GLY A 175 -1.10 3.34 10.29
CA GLY A 175 -0.06 2.34 10.58
C GLY A 175 -0.44 0.88 10.41
N ASP A 176 0.61 0.07 10.25
CA ASP A 176 0.51 -1.39 10.21
C ASP A 176 -0.18 -1.90 11.48
N PRO A 177 -1.35 -2.56 11.40
CA PRO A 177 -2.04 -3.09 12.57
C PRO A 177 -1.17 -4.09 13.33
N PHE A 178 -0.18 -4.72 12.68
CA PHE A 178 0.80 -5.60 13.32
C PHE A 178 1.86 -4.85 14.15
N LYS A 179 1.82 -3.52 14.17
CA LYS A 179 2.67 -2.67 15.03
C LYS A 179 1.97 -2.14 16.26
N SER A 180 0.71 -2.50 16.49
CA SER A 180 0.02 -2.15 17.73
C SER A 180 0.63 -2.93 18.91
N ALA A 181 0.51 -2.40 20.13
CA ALA A 181 1.00 -3.10 21.31
C ALA A 181 0.32 -4.47 21.46
N GLU A 182 -0.98 -4.53 21.18
CA GLU A 182 -1.78 -5.75 21.22
C GLU A 182 -1.32 -6.79 20.20
N ALA A 183 -0.92 -6.35 19.00
CA ALA A 183 -0.36 -7.24 17.98
C ALA A 183 1.01 -7.79 18.41
N TYR A 184 1.86 -6.94 19.01
CA TYR A 184 3.13 -7.39 19.58
C TYR A 184 2.93 -8.39 20.73
N ASP A 185 1.98 -8.14 21.62
CA ASP A 185 1.66 -9.05 22.72
C ASP A 185 1.19 -10.42 22.18
N CYS A 186 0.27 -10.43 21.19
CA CYS A 186 -0.16 -11.66 20.52
C CYS A 186 1.01 -12.37 19.82
N ALA A 187 1.87 -11.62 19.12
CA ALA A 187 3.02 -12.17 18.42
C ALA A 187 4.03 -12.78 19.39
N ASN A 188 4.29 -12.14 20.52
CA ASN A 188 5.16 -12.66 21.58
C ASN A 188 4.60 -13.96 22.18
N LEU A 189 3.28 -14.03 22.39
CA LEU A 189 2.62 -15.24 22.87
C LEU A 189 2.75 -16.40 21.88
N LEU A 190 2.42 -16.17 20.60
CA LEU A 190 2.56 -17.17 19.56
C LEU A 190 4.03 -17.59 19.35
N GLY A 191 4.93 -16.62 19.39
CA GLY A 191 6.37 -16.86 19.32
C GLY A 191 6.84 -17.76 20.46
N TRP A 192 6.41 -17.47 21.70
CA TRP A 192 6.76 -18.30 22.85
C TRP A 192 6.14 -19.71 22.76
N LEU A 193 4.93 -19.87 22.23
CA LEU A 193 4.35 -21.20 22.01
C LEU A 193 5.14 -22.03 21.00
N CYS A 194 5.71 -21.40 19.98
CA CYS A 194 6.58 -22.05 19.01
C CYS A 194 7.98 -22.33 19.57
N GLU A 195 8.54 -21.39 20.34
CA GLU A 195 9.86 -21.49 20.95
C GLU A 195 9.80 -21.23 22.47
N PRO A 196 9.30 -22.20 23.28
CA PRO A 196 9.09 -22.00 24.71
C PRO A 196 10.37 -21.76 25.52
N ASN A 197 11.52 -22.11 24.94
CA ASN A 197 12.84 -21.97 25.54
C ASN A 197 13.46 -20.58 25.32
N ASP A 198 12.81 -19.69 24.55
CA ASP A 198 13.31 -18.33 24.34
C ASP A 198 13.03 -17.47 25.59
N PRO A 199 14.06 -17.01 26.32
CA PRO A 199 13.88 -16.25 27.54
C PRO A 199 13.32 -14.83 27.30
N ALA A 200 13.56 -14.24 26.14
CA ALA A 200 13.03 -12.92 25.79
C ALA A 200 11.51 -13.00 25.55
N LEU A 201 11.06 -14.01 24.78
CA LEU A 201 9.64 -14.24 24.55
C LEU A 201 8.92 -14.62 25.86
N PHE A 202 9.54 -15.45 26.68
CA PHE A 202 8.99 -15.79 28.00
C PHE A 202 8.78 -14.54 28.88
N CYS A 203 9.78 -13.66 28.98
CA CYS A 203 9.65 -12.43 29.75
C CYS A 203 8.62 -11.47 29.15
N ALA A 204 8.61 -11.31 27.82
CA ALA A 204 7.65 -10.46 27.13
C ALA A 204 6.20 -10.92 27.36
N VAL A 205 5.95 -12.22 27.31
CA VAL A 205 4.63 -12.81 27.58
C VAL A 205 4.22 -12.59 29.03
N LEU A 206 5.11 -12.81 30.00
CA LEU A 206 4.78 -12.58 31.41
C LEU A 206 4.48 -11.10 31.73
N LEU A 207 5.21 -10.17 31.11
CA LEU A 207 4.97 -8.72 31.23
C LEU A 207 3.69 -8.25 30.54
N SER A 208 3.21 -9.00 29.54
CA SER A 208 2.05 -8.62 28.74
C SER A 208 0.75 -8.60 29.57
N PRO A 209 -0.30 -7.94 29.05
CA PRO A 209 -1.62 -7.95 29.67
C PRO A 209 -2.26 -9.34 29.85
N PHE A 210 -1.73 -10.39 29.21
CA PHE A 210 -2.23 -11.76 29.40
C PHE A 210 -1.93 -12.29 30.80
N PHE A 211 -0.78 -11.92 31.39
CA PHE A 211 -0.33 -12.47 32.67
C PHE A 211 -0.08 -11.40 33.74
N HIS A 212 0.13 -10.14 33.36
CA HIS A 212 0.30 -9.00 34.29
C HIS A 212 1.36 -9.23 35.38
N VAL A 213 2.45 -9.93 35.05
CA VAL A 213 3.55 -10.16 36.00
C VAL A 213 4.41 -8.90 36.08
N GLY A 214 4.57 -8.34 37.28
CA GLY A 214 5.42 -7.17 37.50
C GLY A 214 6.92 -7.48 37.43
N HIS A 215 7.72 -6.45 37.17
CA HIS A 215 9.19 -6.55 37.08
C HIS A 215 9.84 -7.17 38.33
N GLU A 216 9.31 -6.90 39.52
CA GLU A 216 9.81 -7.46 40.78
C GLU A 216 9.68 -8.98 40.85
N VAL A 217 8.56 -9.51 40.36
CA VAL A 217 8.32 -10.97 40.31
C VAL A 217 9.25 -11.61 39.30
N LEU A 218 9.43 -11.00 38.13
CA LEU A 218 10.41 -11.45 37.13
C LEU A 218 11.85 -11.44 37.67
N HIS A 219 12.21 -10.41 38.43
CA HIS A 219 13.50 -10.34 39.09
C HIS A 219 13.66 -11.46 40.12
N GLY A 220 12.64 -11.72 40.94
CA GLY A 220 12.61 -12.85 41.88
C GLY A 220 12.75 -14.20 41.19
N ILE A 221 12.01 -14.42 40.09
CA ILE A 221 12.14 -15.63 39.25
C ILE A 221 13.56 -15.78 38.74
N ARG A 222 14.20 -14.69 38.27
CA ARG A 222 15.58 -14.71 37.79
C ARG A 222 16.59 -15.03 38.89
N LEU A 223 16.42 -14.50 40.10
CA LEU A 223 17.29 -14.80 41.24
C LEU A 223 17.19 -16.28 41.63
N ILE A 224 15.99 -16.85 41.63
CA ILE A 224 15.76 -18.29 41.89
C ILE A 224 16.36 -19.16 40.77
N ALA A 225 16.27 -18.72 39.51
CA ALA A 225 16.89 -19.38 38.37
C ALA A 225 18.44 -19.27 38.34
N GLY A 226 19.01 -18.44 39.22
CA GLY A 226 20.34 -17.83 39.17
C GLY A 226 21.57 -18.74 39.31
N SER A 227 21.62 -19.92 38.67
CA SER A 227 22.87 -20.70 38.55
C SER A 227 22.91 -21.66 37.35
N ALA A 228 21.78 -21.95 36.71
CA ALA A 228 21.67 -22.99 35.68
C ALA A 228 21.66 -22.47 34.23
N GLY A 229 21.56 -21.15 34.03
CA GLY A 229 21.43 -20.55 32.68
C GLY A 229 20.09 -20.82 31.97
N GLU A 230 19.27 -21.72 32.50
CA GLU A 230 18.01 -22.17 31.91
C GLU A 230 16.79 -21.52 32.60
N ILE A 231 15.71 -21.33 31.82
CA ILE A 231 14.39 -20.95 32.36
C ILE A 231 13.99 -22.01 33.41
N PRO A 232 13.39 -21.64 34.56
CA PRO A 232 13.01 -22.63 35.57
C PRO A 232 12.22 -23.78 34.95
N LYS A 233 12.60 -25.03 35.25
CA LYS A 233 11.88 -26.25 34.82
C LYS A 233 10.38 -26.26 35.17
N ALA A 234 9.94 -25.38 36.08
CA ALA A 234 8.53 -25.16 36.37
C ALA A 234 7.74 -24.60 35.16
N PHE A 235 8.40 -23.92 34.22
CA PHE A 235 7.81 -23.34 33.02
C PHE A 235 8.26 -24.04 31.72
N LEU A 236 9.40 -24.72 31.74
CA LEU A 236 9.85 -25.56 30.64
C LEU A 236 9.15 -26.92 30.71
N TYR A 237 8.16 -27.10 29.84
CA TYR A 237 7.69 -28.39 29.33
C TYR A 237 7.55 -29.52 30.38
N ASN A 238 6.36 -29.64 30.98
CA ASN A 238 6.01 -30.85 31.73
C ASN A 238 5.23 -31.79 30.80
N GLU A 239 5.85 -32.89 30.36
CA GLU A 239 5.18 -33.94 29.54
C GLU A 239 3.85 -34.42 30.15
N LYS A 240 3.67 -34.27 31.48
CA LYS A 240 2.43 -34.64 32.17
C LYS A 240 1.24 -33.74 31.86
N LEU A 241 1.42 -32.53 31.34
CA LEU A 241 0.32 -31.60 31.04
C LEU A 241 -0.35 -31.86 29.67
N ILE A 242 0.28 -32.64 28.78
CA ILE A 242 -0.24 -32.95 27.44
C ILE A 242 -1.21 -34.14 27.45
N HIS A 243 -1.19 -34.97 28.51
CA HIS A 243 -2.09 -36.11 28.63
C HIS A 243 -3.49 -35.79 29.16
N HIS A 244 -3.87 -34.51 29.25
CA HIS A 244 -5.27 -34.16 29.43
C HIS A 244 -5.96 -34.02 28.08
N PRO A 245 -6.91 -34.92 27.74
CA PRO A 245 -7.66 -34.82 26.50
C PRO A 245 -8.59 -33.60 26.58
N TRP A 246 -8.33 -32.62 25.71
CA TRP A 246 -9.30 -31.63 25.24
C TRP A 246 -9.16 -31.53 23.73
#